data_AF-A0AAD5JVK3-F1
#
_entry.id   AF-A0AAD5JVK3-F1
#
_cell.length_a   1.000
_cell.length_b   1.000
_cell.length_c   1.000
_cell.angle_alpha   90.00
_cell.angle_beta   90.00
_cell.angle_gamma   90.00
#
_symmetry.space_group_name_H-M   'P 1'
#
loop_
_entity.id
_entity.type
_entity.pdbx_description
1 polymer ?
#
loop_
_entity_poly.entity_id
_entity_poly.type
_entity_poly.pdbx_seq_one_letter_code
_entity_poly.pdbx_strand_id
1 'polypeptide(L)'
;MSQYDTPNEIYGKISVYLTKADLIQASLVSKAWHAAYVRTIFRSIVINTRSQVRRFFEQLKQSQECGNSFGNAIRQLTIDDRIEIIKGNVVVDRRKTGLSSDEFIKLQMFCPHLEKLDFLSRVWDHVSIRYTILTYLTLEGEIVEKIEQQHTMWQTIFSKLPLLRYLDIRGSMLASLSFTRPTELNLQKIHRHCPRLKSLHPQHQSWYYPGWIRYIATTFSRLQILDMECLWDADLFRLNDPTSFHDAYNSIGKNCHQLHSLYLRQVDEHIITPLKQACPQLTALELDGQSSSALIPEQSFDLHLILEEFPNLLTLTLRHADLRGHGTDHSSDVRYPLVNFSLFNSMFSDSLFTAMSTECPALKNVSLTDCSIVNGYKLTEMCIDLDDHDLDTFNAVGIHSVLVGAFGGYQPILDTAIFGLRCRPYNNKKADRVAKWQEEHEVFDYDTILDIEHGARFYHMCEINGDRLRRMESHEATAAVRYIAPSDAQRLELYDDPEFTDDYGFFEEDDNNVDDNERLTYNLPKDWQLDLRSGFLLLSCRSVRKVLFGFSGKLEFR
;
A
#
# COMPACT_ATOMS: atom_id res chain seq x y z
N MET A 1 -13.66 39.26 31.71
CA MET A 1 -12.84 38.11 31.28
C MET A 1 -12.88 37.10 32.40
N SER A 2 -13.54 35.96 32.21
CA SER A 2 -13.54 34.88 33.20
C SER A 2 -12.12 34.31 33.30
N GLN A 3 -11.65 34.08 34.51
CA GLN A 3 -10.27 33.75 34.84
C GLN A 3 -9.83 32.32 34.42
N TYR A 4 -10.57 31.67 33.51
CA TYR A 4 -10.41 30.26 33.13
C TYR A 4 -10.61 30.00 31.62
N ASP A 5 -10.19 30.93 30.75
CA ASP A 5 -10.17 30.63 29.32
C ASP A 5 -9.04 29.63 29.03
N THR A 6 -9.42 28.40 28.67
CA THR A 6 -8.47 27.34 28.28
C THR A 6 -7.59 27.84 27.12
N PRO A 7 -6.25 27.70 27.20
CA PRO A 7 -5.35 28.13 26.14
C PRO A 7 -5.65 27.45 24.79
N ASN A 8 -5.50 28.18 23.69
CA ASN A 8 -5.77 27.67 22.33
C ASN A 8 -4.94 26.43 21.96
N GLU A 9 -3.77 26.28 22.58
CA GLU A 9 -2.89 25.14 22.43
C GLU A 9 -3.56 23.83 22.89
N ILE A 10 -4.41 23.90 23.91
CA ILE A 10 -5.14 22.74 24.41
C ILE A 10 -6.23 22.33 23.42
N TYR A 11 -6.99 23.29 22.87
CA TYR A 11 -7.96 22.99 21.80
C TYR A 11 -7.29 22.40 20.57
N GLY A 12 -6.09 22.91 20.22
CA GLY A 12 -5.27 22.33 19.16
C GLY A 12 -4.93 20.86 19.42
N LYS A 13 -4.50 20.51 20.64
CA LYS A 13 -4.23 19.12 21.02
C LYS A 13 -5.48 18.24 21.01
N ILE A 14 -6.61 18.74 21.50
CA ILE A 14 -7.89 18.00 21.48
C ILE A 14 -8.33 17.73 20.04
N SER A 15 -8.15 18.71 19.15
CA SER A 15 -8.64 18.63 17.77
C SER A 15 -8.03 17.48 16.95
N VAL A 16 -6.87 16.97 17.35
CA VAL A 16 -6.20 15.80 16.72
C VAL A 16 -7.01 14.52 16.94
N TYR A 17 -7.82 14.45 17.99
CA TYR A 17 -8.61 13.26 18.35
C TYR A 17 -10.07 13.32 17.88
N LEU A 18 -10.48 14.40 17.21
CA LEU A 18 -11.84 14.61 16.77
C LEU A 18 -11.97 14.36 15.26
N THR A 19 -13.07 13.76 14.83
CA THR A 19 -13.37 13.67 13.40
C THR A 19 -13.71 15.06 12.85
N LYS A 20 -13.70 15.24 11.51
CA LYS A 20 -14.14 16.51 10.90
C LYS A 20 -15.59 16.85 11.28
N ALA A 21 -16.47 15.85 11.40
CA ALA A 21 -17.85 16.05 11.83
C ALA A 21 -17.93 16.54 13.28
N ASP A 22 -17.16 15.92 14.19
CA ASP A 22 -17.10 16.33 15.60
C ASP A 22 -16.52 17.74 15.75
N LEU A 23 -15.50 18.09 14.96
CA LEU A 23 -14.94 19.44 14.97
C LEU A 23 -15.97 20.49 14.55
N ILE A 24 -16.79 20.19 13.53
CA ILE A 24 -17.87 21.08 13.12
C ILE A 24 -18.87 21.25 14.26
N GLN A 25 -19.33 20.15 14.90
CA GLN A 25 -20.25 20.24 16.03
C GLN A 25 -19.65 21.01 17.21
N ALA A 26 -18.40 20.73 17.56
CA ALA A 26 -17.66 21.43 18.61
C ALA A 26 -17.54 22.94 18.31
N SER A 27 -17.36 23.33 17.05
CA SER A 27 -17.29 24.74 16.65
C SER A 27 -18.59 25.52 16.86
N LEU A 28 -19.73 24.84 17.06
CA LEU A 28 -21.04 25.45 17.32
C LEU A 28 -21.32 25.67 18.81
N VAL A 29 -20.50 25.09 19.71
CA VAL A 29 -20.73 25.12 21.16
C VAL A 29 -20.54 26.52 21.76
N SER A 30 -19.47 27.22 21.39
CA SER A 30 -19.17 28.57 21.92
C SER A 30 -18.31 29.37 20.95
N LYS A 31 -18.25 30.69 21.12
CA LYS A 31 -17.38 31.57 20.29
C LYS A 31 -15.89 31.23 20.44
N ALA A 32 -15.45 30.82 21.64
CA ALA A 32 -14.07 30.41 21.88
C ALA A 32 -13.75 29.11 21.14
N TRP A 33 -14.63 28.12 21.21
CA TRP A 33 -14.50 26.84 20.51
C TRP A 33 -14.56 27.04 18.99
N HIS A 34 -15.46 27.91 18.54
CA HIS A 34 -15.54 28.31 17.14
C HIS A 34 -14.19 28.84 16.66
N ALA A 35 -13.63 29.85 17.34
CA ALA A 35 -12.35 30.45 16.95
C ALA A 35 -11.18 29.45 16.95
N ALA A 36 -11.17 28.50 17.88
CA ALA A 36 -10.14 27.47 17.97
C ALA A 36 -10.29 26.40 16.87
N TYR A 37 -11.47 25.80 16.72
CA TYR A 37 -11.68 24.66 15.83
C TYR A 37 -11.87 25.04 14.38
N VAL A 38 -12.41 26.22 14.05
CA VAL A 38 -12.50 26.70 12.66
C VAL A 38 -11.12 26.70 11.99
N ARG A 39 -10.08 27.09 12.73
CA ARG A 39 -8.70 27.06 12.22
C ARG A 39 -8.24 25.65 11.90
N THR A 40 -8.59 24.66 12.73
CA THR A 40 -8.28 23.25 12.47
C THR A 40 -9.08 22.70 11.30
N ILE A 41 -10.39 22.99 11.22
CA ILE A 41 -11.28 22.52 10.15
C ILE A 41 -10.76 22.98 8.78
N PHE A 42 -10.41 24.26 8.65
CA PHE A 42 -9.90 24.82 7.39
C PHE A 42 -8.39 24.62 7.18
N ARG A 43 -7.67 23.98 8.11
CA ARG A 43 -6.22 23.78 7.97
C ARG A 43 -5.85 22.97 6.72
N SER A 44 -6.64 21.94 6.41
CA SER A 44 -6.42 21.05 5.27
C SER A 44 -7.69 20.87 4.45
N ILE A 45 -7.64 21.31 3.20
CA ILE A 45 -8.76 21.29 2.26
C ILE A 45 -8.42 20.35 1.12
N VAL A 46 -9.36 19.46 0.81
CA VAL A 46 -9.30 18.55 -0.33
C VAL A 46 -10.42 18.92 -1.29
N ILE A 47 -10.07 19.14 -2.55
CA ILE A 47 -10.99 19.51 -3.63
C ILE A 47 -10.93 18.42 -4.70
N ASN A 48 -12.07 17.82 -4.98
CA ASN A 48 -12.21 16.70 -5.92
C ASN A 48 -13.01 17.07 -7.18
N THR A 49 -13.60 18.28 -7.22
CA THR A 49 -14.44 18.71 -8.35
C THR A 49 -14.23 20.17 -8.72
N ARG A 50 -14.44 20.52 -10.00
CA ARG A 50 -14.32 21.91 -10.48
C ARG A 50 -15.29 22.86 -9.78
N SER A 51 -16.49 22.35 -9.46
CA SER A 51 -17.51 23.12 -8.74
C SER A 51 -17.06 23.43 -7.32
N GLN A 52 -16.35 22.50 -6.66
CA GLN A 52 -15.71 22.76 -5.37
C GLN A 52 -14.60 23.81 -5.48
N VAL A 53 -13.78 23.81 -6.54
CA VAL A 53 -12.79 24.89 -6.77
C VAL A 53 -13.47 26.26 -6.86
N ARG A 54 -14.53 26.39 -7.67
CA ARG A 54 -15.26 27.67 -7.81
C ARG A 54 -15.85 28.13 -6.49
N ARG A 55 -16.55 27.24 -5.78
CA ARG A 55 -17.11 27.51 -4.45
C ARG A 55 -16.01 27.90 -3.46
N PHE A 56 -14.86 27.24 -3.51
CA PHE A 56 -13.73 27.53 -2.64
C PHE A 56 -13.25 28.98 -2.82
N PHE A 57 -13.02 29.44 -4.05
CA PHE A 57 -12.62 30.83 -4.31
C PHE A 57 -13.72 31.85 -4.00
N GLU A 58 -14.99 31.53 -4.26
CA GLU A 58 -16.13 32.37 -3.89
C GLU A 58 -16.20 32.57 -2.37
N GLN A 59 -16.05 31.49 -1.61
CA GLN A 59 -16.05 31.53 -0.15
C GLN A 59 -14.83 32.30 0.38
N LEU A 60 -13.64 32.10 -0.20
CA LEU A 60 -12.44 32.85 0.19
C LEU A 60 -12.64 34.35 -0.01
N LYS A 61 -13.18 34.75 -1.16
CA LYS A 61 -13.49 36.14 -1.47
C LYS A 61 -14.49 36.73 -0.49
N GLN A 62 -15.61 36.04 -0.25
CA GLN A 62 -16.64 36.48 0.71
C GLN A 62 -16.06 36.64 2.12
N SER A 63 -15.25 35.68 2.58
CA SER A 63 -14.65 35.72 3.90
C SER A 63 -13.66 36.88 4.07
N GLN A 64 -12.92 37.22 3.01
CA GLN A 64 -12.03 38.37 3.00
C GLN A 64 -12.81 39.68 3.08
N GLU A 65 -13.93 39.80 2.36
CA GLU A 65 -14.83 40.97 2.40
C GLU A 65 -15.45 41.17 3.80
N CYS A 66 -15.71 40.09 4.53
CA CYS A 66 -16.20 40.13 5.91
C CYS A 66 -15.11 40.38 6.98
N GLY A 67 -13.85 40.58 6.59
CA GLY A 67 -12.73 40.83 7.51
C GLY A 67 -12.20 39.58 8.26
N ASN A 68 -12.75 38.39 7.99
CA ASN A 68 -12.33 37.13 8.58
C ASN A 68 -11.96 36.13 7.47
N SER A 69 -10.86 36.40 6.75
CA SER A 69 -10.38 35.49 5.71
C SER A 69 -9.98 34.15 6.33
N PHE A 70 -10.78 33.11 6.11
CA PHE A 70 -10.40 31.75 6.52
C PHE A 70 -9.22 31.23 5.69
N GLY A 71 -8.89 31.89 4.58
CA GLY A 71 -7.66 31.61 3.82
C GLY A 71 -6.39 31.74 4.65
N ASN A 72 -6.40 32.57 5.70
CA ASN A 72 -5.31 32.67 6.66
C ASN A 72 -5.15 31.42 7.56
N ALA A 73 -6.15 30.55 7.64
CA ALA A 73 -6.09 29.29 8.38
C ALA A 73 -5.63 28.11 7.52
N ILE A 74 -5.77 28.21 6.20
CA ILE A 74 -5.39 27.14 5.27
C ILE A 74 -3.88 26.97 5.29
N ARG A 75 -3.44 25.71 5.47
CA ARG A 75 -2.03 25.30 5.41
C ARG A 75 -1.81 24.24 4.35
N GLN A 76 -2.81 23.45 4.03
CA GLN A 76 -2.71 22.39 3.04
C GLN A 76 -3.87 22.47 2.08
N LEU A 77 -3.57 22.46 0.79
CA LEU A 77 -4.56 22.37 -0.27
C LEU A 77 -4.17 21.22 -1.19
N THR A 78 -5.06 20.23 -1.26
CA THR A 78 -4.98 19.14 -2.23
C THR A 78 -6.11 19.28 -3.23
N ILE A 79 -5.78 19.29 -4.51
CA ILE A 79 -6.73 19.31 -5.62
C ILE A 79 -6.53 18.00 -6.37
N ASP A 80 -7.42 17.06 -6.09
CA ASP A 80 -7.35 15.71 -6.60
C ASP A 80 -8.23 15.58 -7.86
N ASP A 81 -7.60 15.35 -9.01
CA ASP A 81 -8.30 15.08 -10.28
C ASP A 81 -8.51 13.58 -10.53
N ARG A 82 -8.17 12.71 -9.57
CA ARG A 82 -7.89 11.31 -9.94
C ARG A 82 -9.10 10.50 -10.38
N ILE A 83 -10.35 10.74 -9.96
CA ILE A 83 -11.44 9.82 -10.32
C ILE A 83 -12.85 10.45 -10.32
N GLU A 84 -13.53 10.49 -11.48
CA GLU A 84 -15.00 10.35 -11.57
C GLU A 84 -15.29 8.92 -12.08
N ILE A 85 -15.77 8.02 -11.21
CA ILE A 85 -16.27 6.71 -11.66
C ILE A 85 -17.68 6.95 -12.20
N ILE A 86 -17.86 6.89 -13.52
CA ILE A 86 -19.18 6.98 -14.14
C ILE A 86 -19.59 5.56 -14.53
N LYS A 87 -20.52 4.98 -13.75
CA LYS A 87 -21.18 3.69 -14.04
C LYS A 87 -20.24 2.48 -14.15
N GLY A 88 -19.36 2.27 -13.16
CA GLY A 88 -18.46 1.10 -13.12
C GLY A 88 -17.31 1.13 -14.14
N ASN A 89 -17.27 2.13 -15.02
CA ASN A 89 -16.13 2.42 -15.85
C ASN A 89 -15.34 3.57 -15.23
N VAL A 90 -14.04 3.36 -15.04
CA VAL A 90 -13.09 4.43 -14.68
C VAL A 90 -12.94 5.33 -15.91
N VAL A 91 -13.91 6.23 -16.11
CA VAL A 91 -13.77 7.33 -17.04
C VAL A 91 -13.00 8.40 -16.29
N VAL A 92 -11.68 8.35 -16.31
CA VAL A 92 -10.88 9.48 -15.83
C VAL A 92 -11.19 10.66 -16.74
N ASP A 93 -12.18 11.48 -16.39
CA ASP A 93 -12.40 12.77 -17.03
C ASP A 93 -11.30 13.71 -16.56
N ARG A 94 -10.10 13.49 -17.10
CA ARG A 94 -8.84 14.20 -16.82
C ARG A 94 -8.90 15.71 -17.10
N ARG A 95 -10.08 16.28 -17.41
CA ARG A 95 -10.23 17.64 -17.96
C ARG A 95 -10.78 18.68 -16.98
N LYS A 96 -11.16 18.36 -15.74
CA LYS A 96 -12.05 19.27 -15.00
C LYS A 96 -11.54 19.90 -13.72
N THR A 97 -10.60 19.36 -12.96
CA THR A 97 -10.35 19.84 -11.58
C THR A 97 -9.10 20.71 -11.37
N GLY A 98 -8.34 21.03 -12.42
CA GLY A 98 -7.21 21.97 -12.32
C GLY A 98 -7.58 23.42 -11.93
N LEU A 99 -6.57 24.21 -11.53
CA LEU A 99 -6.67 25.65 -11.24
C LEU A 99 -6.33 26.48 -12.49
N SER A 100 -7.14 27.47 -12.87
CA SER A 100 -6.70 28.44 -13.90
C SER A 100 -5.49 29.26 -13.43
N SER A 101 -4.75 29.88 -14.36
CA SER A 101 -3.64 30.80 -14.01
C SER A 101 -4.11 31.91 -13.04
N ASP A 102 -5.27 32.51 -13.32
CA ASP A 102 -5.88 33.52 -12.45
C ASP A 102 -6.23 32.98 -11.07
N GLU A 103 -6.75 31.75 -10.98
CA GLU A 103 -7.05 31.09 -9.72
C GLU A 103 -5.78 30.78 -8.93
N PHE A 104 -4.70 30.38 -9.61
CA PHE A 104 -3.41 30.15 -8.96
C PHE A 104 -2.81 31.45 -8.38
N ILE A 105 -2.89 32.55 -9.13
CA ILE A 105 -2.47 33.87 -8.64
C ILE A 105 -3.33 34.31 -7.45
N LYS A 106 -4.65 34.16 -7.56
CA LYS A 106 -5.60 34.42 -6.48
C LYS A 106 -5.31 33.58 -5.25
N LEU A 107 -4.91 32.32 -5.42
CA LEU A 107 -4.59 31.43 -4.31
C LEU A 107 -3.47 32.03 -3.44
N GLN A 108 -2.46 32.65 -4.06
CA GLN A 108 -1.36 33.28 -3.32
C GLN A 108 -1.81 34.46 -2.49
N MET A 109 -2.84 35.17 -2.96
CA MET A 109 -3.44 36.30 -2.25
C MET A 109 -4.35 35.83 -1.12
N PHE A 110 -5.17 34.82 -1.37
CA PHE A 110 -6.16 34.33 -0.41
C PHE A 110 -5.57 33.41 0.66
N CYS A 111 -4.54 32.63 0.32
CA CYS A 111 -3.95 31.60 1.18
C CYS A 111 -2.45 31.86 1.41
N PRO A 112 -2.05 33.01 1.99
CA PRO A 112 -0.64 33.41 2.09
C PRO A 112 0.21 32.47 2.96
N HIS A 113 -0.45 31.66 3.79
CA HIS A 113 0.18 30.74 4.74
C HIS A 113 0.20 29.27 4.27
N LEU A 114 0.06 29.01 2.98
CA LEU A 114 0.05 27.67 2.43
C LEU A 114 1.42 26.97 2.59
N GLU A 115 1.44 25.85 3.30
CA GLU A 115 2.62 25.01 3.61
C GLU A 115 2.72 23.79 2.68
N LYS A 116 1.58 23.25 2.23
CA LYS A 116 1.46 22.13 1.29
C LYS A 116 0.51 22.51 0.15
N LEU A 117 0.99 22.32 -1.07
CA LEU A 117 0.20 22.48 -2.28
C LEU A 117 0.39 21.24 -3.15
N ASP A 118 -0.71 20.55 -3.41
CA ASP A 118 -0.73 19.26 -4.10
C ASP A 118 -1.84 19.31 -5.15
N PHE A 119 -1.49 19.25 -6.44
CA PHE A 119 -2.47 19.39 -7.52
C PHE A 119 -1.94 18.84 -8.84
N LEU A 120 -2.86 18.37 -9.68
CA LEU A 120 -2.57 17.87 -11.02
C LEU A 120 -2.49 19.02 -12.04
N SER A 121 -1.46 18.95 -12.89
CA SER A 121 -0.78 20.17 -13.34
C SER A 121 -0.87 20.33 -14.86
N ARG A 122 -2.07 20.69 -15.32
CA ARG A 122 -2.32 21.12 -16.70
C ARG A 122 -2.26 22.64 -16.91
N VAL A 123 -2.04 23.41 -15.85
CA VAL A 123 -2.34 24.86 -15.88
C VAL A 123 -1.17 25.75 -15.48
N TRP A 124 0.05 25.23 -15.60
CA TRP A 124 1.24 25.96 -15.19
C TRP A 124 1.80 26.93 -16.24
N ASP A 125 1.16 27.08 -17.39
CA ASP A 125 1.68 27.83 -18.55
C ASP A 125 2.07 29.28 -18.23
N HIS A 126 1.61 29.83 -17.10
CA HIS A 126 1.88 31.21 -16.67
C HIS A 126 2.23 31.36 -15.18
N VAL A 127 2.61 30.28 -14.48
CA VAL A 127 2.68 30.31 -13.01
C VAL A 127 3.99 30.91 -12.47
N SER A 128 3.85 32.01 -11.73
CA SER A 128 4.89 32.56 -10.85
C SER A 128 4.54 32.22 -9.41
N ILE A 129 5.18 31.19 -8.84
CA ILE A 129 4.98 30.85 -7.42
C ILE A 129 5.56 31.96 -6.53
N ARG A 130 4.88 32.35 -5.45
CA ARG A 130 5.41 33.27 -4.42
C ARG A 130 5.32 32.73 -3.00
N TYR A 131 5.01 31.45 -2.81
CA TYR A 131 4.94 30.80 -1.49
C TYR A 131 6.32 30.50 -0.92
N THR A 132 6.92 31.47 -0.23
CA THR A 132 8.25 31.30 0.39
C THR A 132 8.29 30.29 1.53
N ILE A 133 7.13 29.97 2.11
CA ILE A 133 6.95 29.04 3.23
C ILE A 133 6.52 27.63 2.80
N LEU A 134 6.38 27.38 1.49
CA LEU A 134 5.96 26.08 1.01
C LEU A 134 7.00 25.02 1.40
N THR A 135 6.54 23.96 2.06
CA THR A 135 7.37 22.85 2.51
C THR A 135 7.15 21.58 1.69
N TYR A 136 6.02 21.49 0.99
CA TYR A 136 5.64 20.36 0.16
C TYR A 136 5.11 20.85 -1.19
N LEU A 137 5.64 20.29 -2.28
CA LEU A 137 5.21 20.56 -3.65
C LEU A 137 5.16 19.26 -4.46
N THR A 138 4.01 18.99 -5.09
CA THR A 138 3.88 17.99 -6.16
C THR A 138 3.89 18.71 -7.51
N LEU A 139 4.66 18.21 -8.47
CA LEU A 139 4.66 18.64 -9.87
C LEU A 139 4.29 17.43 -10.73
N GLU A 140 3.16 17.47 -11.44
CA GLU A 140 2.72 16.33 -12.26
C GLU A 140 2.36 16.71 -13.71
N GLY A 141 2.68 15.83 -14.67
CA GLY A 141 2.22 15.91 -16.06
C GLY A 141 2.98 16.94 -16.92
N GLU A 142 2.26 17.61 -17.83
CA GLU A 142 2.82 18.51 -18.87
C GLU A 142 3.70 19.64 -18.31
N ILE A 143 3.54 20.03 -17.04
CA ILE A 143 4.44 21.04 -16.48
C ILE A 143 5.87 20.55 -16.40
N VAL A 144 6.10 19.29 -16.05
CA VAL A 144 7.45 18.78 -15.85
C VAL A 144 8.19 18.90 -17.18
N GLU A 145 7.52 18.52 -18.28
CA GLU A 145 8.00 18.69 -19.65
C GLU A 145 8.28 20.16 -20.00
N LYS A 146 7.36 21.09 -19.65
CA LYS A 146 7.55 22.52 -19.94
C LYS A 146 8.69 23.14 -19.14
N ILE A 147 8.83 22.81 -17.84
CA ILE A 147 9.94 23.28 -17.01
C ILE A 147 11.26 22.70 -17.55
N GLU A 148 11.28 21.45 -18.01
CA GLU A 148 12.45 20.84 -18.64
C GLU A 148 12.85 21.50 -19.95
N GLN A 149 11.89 21.80 -20.83
CA GLN A 149 12.13 22.55 -22.06
C GLN A 149 12.62 23.98 -21.79
N GLN A 150 12.27 24.56 -20.64
CA GLN A 150 12.65 25.90 -20.23
C GLN A 150 13.55 25.88 -18.97
N HIS A 151 14.83 25.57 -19.12
CA HIS A 151 15.80 25.46 -18.00
C HIS A 151 15.84 26.61 -16.99
N THR A 152 15.39 27.81 -17.36
CA THR A 152 15.27 28.97 -16.47
C THR A 152 14.08 28.88 -15.52
N MET A 153 13.06 28.09 -15.85
CA MET A 153 11.86 27.90 -15.05
C MET A 153 12.16 27.12 -13.77
N TRP A 154 13.00 26.07 -13.80
CA TRP A 154 13.49 25.39 -12.59
C TRP A 154 14.10 26.40 -11.61
N GLN A 155 15.03 27.22 -12.09
CA GLN A 155 15.67 28.23 -11.24
C GLN A 155 14.65 29.25 -10.68
N THR A 156 13.72 29.70 -11.52
CA THR A 156 12.71 30.70 -11.15
C THR A 156 11.71 30.17 -10.11
N ILE A 157 11.33 28.89 -10.22
CA ILE A 157 10.42 28.23 -9.29
C ILE A 157 11.15 27.98 -7.96
N PHE A 158 12.25 27.23 -7.98
CA PHE A 158 12.87 26.74 -6.75
C PHE A 158 13.60 27.84 -5.97
N SER A 159 14.10 28.90 -6.63
CA SER A 159 14.68 30.06 -5.91
C SER A 159 13.69 30.76 -4.98
N LYS A 160 12.38 30.56 -5.19
CA LYS A 160 11.32 31.10 -4.34
C LYS A 160 10.81 30.13 -3.28
N LEU A 161 11.34 28.91 -3.23
CA LEU A 161 10.94 27.84 -2.32
C LEU A 161 12.09 27.39 -1.39
N PRO A 162 12.75 28.32 -0.64
CA PRO A 162 13.91 27.97 0.18
C PRO A 162 13.59 27.05 1.37
N LEU A 163 12.31 26.94 1.72
CA LEU A 163 11.81 26.12 2.83
C LEU A 163 11.28 24.76 2.38
N LEU A 164 11.40 24.42 1.09
CA LEU A 164 10.93 23.15 0.55
C LEU A 164 11.66 21.98 1.23
N ARG A 165 10.88 21.02 1.72
CA ARG A 165 11.35 19.79 2.37
C ARG A 165 10.94 18.54 1.61
N TYR A 166 9.80 18.59 0.93
CA TYR A 166 9.23 17.48 0.18
C TYR A 166 8.98 17.93 -1.25
N LEU A 167 9.55 17.21 -2.19
CA LEU A 167 9.37 17.44 -3.63
C LEU A 167 8.99 16.13 -4.28
N ASP A 168 7.82 16.12 -4.89
CA ASP A 168 7.28 15.01 -5.66
C ASP A 168 7.16 15.46 -7.12
N ILE A 169 7.84 14.76 -8.02
CA ILE A 169 7.88 15.09 -9.45
C ILE A 169 7.38 13.87 -10.19
N ARG A 170 6.19 13.97 -10.77
CA ARG A 170 5.49 12.89 -11.48
C ARG A 170 5.37 13.24 -12.97
N GLY A 171 6.13 12.62 -13.85
CA GLY A 171 6.14 12.97 -15.28
C GLY A 171 5.95 11.76 -16.18
N SER A 172 5.16 11.91 -17.26
CA SER A 172 5.12 10.96 -18.36
C SER A 172 5.89 11.52 -19.56
N MET A 173 7.23 11.50 -19.57
CA MET A 173 7.87 11.77 -20.87
C MET A 173 7.65 10.61 -21.83
N LEU A 174 7.11 10.99 -22.98
CA LEU A 174 7.45 10.42 -24.29
C LEU A 174 8.96 10.17 -24.36
N ALA A 175 9.32 8.94 -24.67
CA ALA A 175 10.65 8.39 -24.91
C ALA A 175 11.48 9.08 -26.03
N SER A 176 11.28 10.37 -26.31
CA SER A 176 11.78 11.03 -27.53
C SER A 176 12.76 12.19 -27.32
N LEU A 177 13.14 12.56 -26.09
CA LEU A 177 14.18 13.56 -25.88
C LEU A 177 15.41 12.89 -25.25
N SER A 178 16.31 12.52 -26.15
CA SER A 178 17.70 12.12 -25.94
C SER A 178 18.29 12.44 -24.56
N PHE A 179 18.80 11.38 -23.91
CA PHE A 179 19.70 11.30 -22.75
C PHE A 179 20.83 12.35 -22.71
N THR A 180 20.49 13.62 -22.64
CA THR A 180 21.45 14.69 -22.53
C THR A 180 21.34 15.34 -21.16
N ARG A 181 22.50 15.76 -20.67
CA ARG A 181 22.87 16.40 -19.40
C ARG A 181 21.93 17.45 -18.74
N PRO A 182 20.97 18.13 -19.39
CA PRO A 182 20.08 19.10 -18.74
C PRO A 182 19.49 18.75 -17.37
N THR A 183 19.30 17.49 -17.05
CA THR A 183 18.64 17.08 -15.80
C THR A 183 19.55 17.13 -14.57
N GLU A 184 20.84 16.81 -14.69
CA GLU A 184 21.80 17.01 -13.59
C GLU A 184 21.89 18.49 -13.21
N LEU A 185 21.94 19.38 -14.21
CA LEU A 185 21.95 20.83 -13.97
C LEU A 185 20.68 21.30 -13.25
N ASN A 186 19.53 20.70 -13.57
CA ASN A 186 18.26 21.02 -12.92
C ASN A 186 18.26 20.56 -11.45
N LEU A 187 18.71 19.34 -11.16
CA LEU A 187 18.85 18.86 -9.78
C LEU A 187 19.85 19.71 -8.97
N GLN A 188 20.95 20.16 -9.59
CA GLN A 188 21.92 21.09 -8.99
C GLN A 188 21.23 22.40 -8.57
N LYS A 189 20.38 22.94 -9.45
CA LYS A 189 19.60 24.16 -9.18
C LYS A 189 18.60 23.92 -8.05
N ILE A 190 17.89 22.79 -8.05
CA ILE A 190 16.96 22.42 -6.96
C ILE A 190 17.74 22.36 -5.64
N HIS A 191 18.84 21.63 -5.58
CA HIS A 191 19.66 21.52 -4.38
C HIS A 191 20.15 22.89 -3.89
N ARG A 192 20.68 23.72 -4.79
CA ARG A 192 21.18 25.06 -4.48
C ARG A 192 20.09 25.95 -3.88
N HIS A 193 18.86 25.84 -4.35
CA HIS A 193 17.76 26.70 -3.92
C HIS A 193 16.91 26.09 -2.79
N CYS A 194 16.93 24.76 -2.63
CA CYS A 194 16.16 24.02 -1.63
C CYS A 194 17.10 23.15 -0.76
N PRO A 195 18.03 23.75 0.01
CA PRO A 195 19.00 23.01 0.82
C PRO A 195 18.39 22.26 2.02
N ARG A 196 17.06 22.40 2.23
CA ARG A 196 16.28 21.74 3.29
C ARG A 196 15.50 20.52 2.78
N LEU A 197 15.70 20.13 1.53
CA LEU A 197 15.03 18.99 0.94
C LEU A 197 15.41 17.71 1.72
N LYS A 198 14.37 17.00 2.16
CA LYS A 198 14.43 15.77 2.95
C LYS A 198 13.75 14.60 2.23
N SER A 199 12.80 14.88 1.34
CA SER A 199 12.04 13.89 0.60
C SER A 199 12.07 14.25 -0.88
N LEU A 200 12.45 13.30 -1.70
CA LEU A 200 12.52 13.46 -3.15
C LEU A 200 11.85 12.23 -3.78
N HIS A 201 10.75 12.46 -4.50
CA HIS A 201 9.97 11.42 -5.20
C HIS A 201 10.01 11.67 -6.71
N PRO A 202 11.13 11.37 -7.38
CA PRO A 202 11.22 11.46 -8.83
C PRO A 202 10.52 10.22 -9.41
N GLN A 203 9.23 10.36 -9.69
CA GLN A 203 8.43 9.34 -10.36
C GLN A 203 8.35 9.70 -11.84
N HIS A 204 9.09 8.98 -12.66
CA HIS A 204 9.13 9.26 -14.08
C HIS A 204 8.97 7.96 -14.86
N GLN A 205 8.03 7.94 -15.82
CA GLN A 205 7.78 6.77 -16.69
C GLN A 205 8.93 6.47 -17.68
N SER A 206 10.04 7.18 -17.55
CA SER A 206 11.24 7.04 -18.37
C SER A 206 12.47 6.98 -17.47
N TRP A 207 13.49 6.35 -17.99
CA TRP A 207 14.44 5.51 -17.28
C TRP A 207 15.51 6.30 -16.50
N TYR A 208 15.76 5.93 -15.25
CA TYR A 208 16.88 6.50 -14.47
C TYR A 208 18.16 5.74 -14.74
N TYR A 209 19.11 6.40 -15.40
CA TYR A 209 20.46 5.87 -15.62
C TYR A 209 21.28 5.93 -14.30
N PRO A 210 22.25 5.03 -14.06
CA PRO A 210 23.10 5.02 -12.86
C PRO A 210 23.72 6.38 -12.49
N GLY A 211 24.06 7.19 -13.49
CA GLY A 211 24.56 8.55 -13.30
C GLY A 211 23.62 9.44 -12.49
N TRP A 212 22.31 9.33 -12.70
CA TRP A 212 21.30 10.07 -11.94
C TRP A 212 21.23 9.65 -10.48
N ILE A 213 21.24 8.34 -10.24
CA ILE A 213 21.19 7.79 -8.89
C ILE A 213 22.40 8.28 -8.09
N ARG A 214 23.60 8.17 -8.69
CA ARG A 214 24.85 8.70 -8.11
C ARG A 214 24.76 10.21 -7.88
N TYR A 215 24.22 10.95 -8.83
CA TYR A 215 24.08 12.39 -8.73
C TYR A 215 23.14 12.80 -7.59
N ILE A 216 21.96 12.19 -7.50
CA ILE A 216 21.00 12.44 -6.41
C ILE A 216 21.67 12.14 -5.08
N ALA A 217 22.32 10.99 -4.96
CA ALA A 217 23.00 10.58 -3.75
C ALA A 217 24.04 11.61 -3.29
N THR A 218 24.96 11.96 -4.19
CA THR A 218 26.07 12.91 -3.91
C THR A 218 25.59 14.34 -3.66
N THR A 219 24.50 14.75 -4.30
CA THR A 219 23.98 16.12 -4.20
C THR A 219 23.09 16.29 -2.97
N PHE A 220 22.27 15.30 -2.62
CA PHE A 220 21.26 15.43 -1.57
C PHE A 220 21.56 14.56 -0.34
N SER A 221 22.71 14.78 0.28
CA SER A 221 23.18 14.00 1.45
C SER A 221 22.30 14.06 2.71
N ARG A 222 21.30 14.95 2.73
CA ARG A 222 20.31 15.10 3.83
C ARG A 222 18.96 14.45 3.53
N LEU A 223 18.85 13.70 2.44
CA LEU A 223 17.63 12.95 2.15
C LEU A 223 17.35 11.94 3.25
N GLN A 224 16.09 11.92 3.63
CA GLN A 224 15.49 11.03 4.61
C GLN A 224 14.57 10.01 3.92
N ILE A 225 13.96 10.44 2.81
CA ILE A 225 13.07 9.64 1.98
C ILE A 225 13.48 9.81 0.51
N LEU A 226 13.64 8.71 -0.19
CA LEU A 226 13.90 8.66 -1.63
C LEU A 226 12.96 7.64 -2.27
N ASP A 227 12.17 8.07 -3.24
CA ASP A 227 11.25 7.22 -3.99
C ASP A 227 11.51 7.37 -5.47
N MET A 228 12.08 6.34 -6.07
CA MET A 228 12.53 6.39 -7.45
C MET A 228 12.16 5.12 -8.18
N GLU A 229 11.78 5.30 -9.43
CA GLU A 229 11.61 4.21 -10.38
C GLU A 229 12.98 3.92 -10.97
N CYS A 230 13.57 2.75 -10.74
CA CYS A 230 14.82 2.40 -11.39
C CYS A 230 14.51 1.70 -12.71
N LEU A 231 15.46 1.67 -13.65
CA LEU A 231 15.36 0.75 -14.77
C LEU A 231 16.34 -0.39 -14.52
N TRP A 232 15.83 -1.55 -14.13
CA TRP A 232 16.56 -2.81 -14.19
C TRP A 232 16.17 -3.57 -15.46
N ASP A 233 16.50 -3.06 -16.64
CA ASP A 233 16.34 -3.86 -17.84
C ASP A 233 17.56 -4.79 -17.95
N ALA A 234 17.35 -6.07 -17.68
CA ALA A 234 18.37 -7.10 -17.72
C ALA A 234 19.07 -7.20 -19.09
N ASP A 235 18.37 -6.87 -20.18
CA ASP A 235 18.94 -6.87 -21.54
C ASP A 235 19.81 -5.62 -21.76
N LEU A 236 19.39 -4.44 -21.27
CA LEU A 236 20.23 -3.25 -21.23
C LEU A 236 21.42 -3.40 -20.28
N PHE A 237 21.29 -4.19 -19.22
CA PHE A 237 22.35 -4.51 -18.25
C PHE A 237 23.37 -5.49 -18.83
N ARG A 238 22.96 -6.36 -19.76
CA ARG A 238 23.92 -7.17 -20.55
C ARG A 238 24.71 -6.32 -21.53
N LEU A 239 24.15 -5.19 -21.96
CA LEU A 239 24.79 -4.27 -22.91
C LEU A 239 25.60 -3.15 -22.22
N ASN A 240 25.26 -2.77 -20.98
CA ASN A 240 25.92 -1.71 -20.22
C ASN A 240 26.57 -2.27 -18.94
N ASP A 241 27.75 -1.77 -18.58
CA ASP A 241 28.56 -2.25 -17.46
C ASP A 241 27.76 -2.41 -16.13
N PRO A 242 27.53 -3.65 -15.64
CA PRO A 242 26.85 -3.96 -14.38
C PRO A 242 27.36 -3.20 -13.16
N THR A 243 28.67 -2.92 -13.17
CA THR A 243 29.34 -2.24 -12.06
C THR A 243 28.79 -0.82 -11.88
N SER A 244 28.25 -0.22 -12.94
CA SER A 244 27.74 1.15 -12.91
C SER A 244 26.52 1.31 -11.98
N PHE A 245 25.58 0.36 -11.98
CA PHE A 245 24.40 0.38 -11.11
C PHE A 245 24.78 0.07 -9.66
N HIS A 246 25.60 -0.97 -9.45
CA HIS A 246 26.09 -1.32 -8.12
C HIS A 246 26.81 -0.11 -7.47
N ASP A 247 27.69 0.56 -8.23
CA ASP A 247 28.34 1.80 -7.78
C ASP A 247 27.36 2.94 -7.50
N ALA A 248 26.28 3.02 -8.26
CA ALA A 248 25.28 4.06 -8.10
C ALA A 248 24.43 3.85 -6.83
N TYR A 249 24.01 2.62 -6.53
CA TYR A 249 23.34 2.29 -5.27
C TYR A 249 24.29 2.42 -4.07
N ASN A 250 25.54 1.98 -4.22
CA ASN A 250 26.59 2.24 -3.22
C ASN A 250 26.77 3.74 -2.95
N SER A 251 26.55 4.58 -3.97
CA SER A 251 26.62 6.03 -3.81
C SER A 251 25.47 6.57 -2.96
N ILE A 252 24.23 6.05 -3.10
CA ILE A 252 23.11 6.40 -2.19
C ILE A 252 23.58 6.23 -0.77
N GLY A 253 24.21 5.11 -0.50
CA GLY A 253 24.72 4.81 0.81
C GLY A 253 25.78 5.68 1.41
N LYS A 254 26.82 5.85 0.62
CA LYS A 254 27.98 6.64 0.99
C LYS A 254 27.63 8.10 1.24
N ASN A 255 26.51 8.59 0.71
CA ASN A 255 26.18 10.01 0.77
C ASN A 255 24.87 10.31 1.52
N CYS A 256 23.89 9.41 1.56
CA CYS A 256 22.56 9.63 2.15
C CYS A 256 22.40 8.93 3.51
N HIS A 257 23.29 9.21 4.47
CA HIS A 257 23.29 8.53 5.78
C HIS A 257 22.03 8.79 6.65
N GLN A 258 21.18 9.76 6.27
CA GLN A 258 19.92 10.07 6.96
C GLN A 258 18.71 9.34 6.36
N LEU A 259 18.93 8.53 5.31
CA LEU A 259 17.87 7.83 4.61
C LEU A 259 17.27 6.75 5.51
N HIS A 260 16.00 6.91 5.85
CA HIS A 260 15.24 5.96 6.66
C HIS A 260 14.10 5.30 5.88
N SER A 261 13.73 5.83 4.71
CA SER A 261 12.74 5.25 3.81
C SER A 261 13.24 5.27 2.37
N LEU A 262 13.17 4.12 1.71
CA LEU A 262 13.64 3.94 0.34
C LEU A 262 12.59 3.15 -0.45
N TYR A 263 12.17 3.71 -1.57
CA TYR A 263 11.23 3.09 -2.50
C TYR A 263 11.94 2.96 -3.84
N LEU A 264 12.09 1.73 -4.30
CA LEU A 264 12.75 1.40 -5.57
C LEU A 264 11.80 0.57 -6.42
N ARG A 265 11.61 0.95 -7.67
CA ARG A 265 10.82 0.16 -8.62
C ARG A 265 11.66 -0.44 -9.72
N GLN A 266 11.14 -1.53 -10.28
CA GLN A 266 11.78 -2.39 -11.26
C GLN A 266 13.19 -2.79 -10.81
N VAL A 267 13.30 -3.52 -9.72
CA VAL A 267 14.59 -3.95 -9.15
C VAL A 267 14.63 -5.47 -8.94
N ASP A 268 15.84 -6.01 -8.82
CA ASP A 268 16.07 -7.42 -8.48
C ASP A 268 16.78 -7.57 -7.13
N GLU A 269 17.02 -8.82 -6.72
CA GLU A 269 17.68 -9.13 -5.45
C GLU A 269 19.14 -8.63 -5.35
N HIS A 270 19.83 -8.45 -6.48
CA HIS A 270 21.24 -8.03 -6.47
C HIS A 270 21.43 -6.60 -5.93
N ILE A 271 20.36 -5.82 -5.80
CA ILE A 271 20.42 -4.49 -5.18
C ILE A 271 20.59 -4.55 -3.65
N ILE A 272 20.22 -5.65 -3.01
CA ILE A 272 20.10 -5.70 -1.54
C ILE A 272 21.46 -5.47 -0.88
N THR A 273 22.49 -6.18 -1.33
CA THR A 273 23.86 -6.06 -0.80
C THR A 273 24.47 -4.65 -0.94
N PRO A 274 24.46 -3.99 -2.12
CA PRO A 274 24.92 -2.60 -2.19
C PRO A 274 24.10 -1.64 -1.33
N LEU A 275 22.80 -1.91 -1.12
CA LEU A 275 21.95 -1.11 -0.24
C LEU A 275 22.26 -1.29 1.26
N LYS A 276 22.74 -2.46 1.71
CA LYS A 276 23.18 -2.69 3.11
C LYS A 276 24.31 -1.77 3.53
N GLN A 277 25.40 -1.82 2.76
CA GLN A 277 26.59 -1.00 3.00
C GLN A 277 26.24 0.48 2.99
N ALA A 278 25.15 0.77 2.29
CA ALA A 278 24.68 2.09 2.02
C ALA A 278 23.82 2.70 3.13
N CYS A 279 22.74 2.02 3.50
CA CYS A 279 21.66 2.60 4.30
C CYS A 279 21.36 1.73 5.54
N PRO A 280 22.30 1.58 6.49
CA PRO A 280 22.09 0.72 7.66
C PRO A 280 20.98 1.20 8.63
N GLN A 281 20.52 2.45 8.46
CA GLN A 281 19.47 3.08 9.28
C GLN A 281 18.08 2.97 8.64
N LEU A 282 17.94 2.17 7.59
CA LEU A 282 16.68 2.04 6.88
C LEU A 282 15.62 1.40 7.78
N THR A 283 14.48 2.08 7.89
CA THR A 283 13.31 1.64 8.68
C THR A 283 12.12 1.25 7.81
N ALA A 284 12.07 1.74 6.57
CA ALA A 284 11.06 1.37 5.60
C ALA A 284 11.71 1.11 4.23
N LEU A 285 11.40 -0.04 3.64
CA LEU A 285 11.87 -0.45 2.33
C LEU A 285 10.67 -0.88 1.50
N GLU A 286 10.53 -0.29 0.32
CA GLU A 286 9.60 -0.73 -0.70
C GLU A 286 10.37 -1.10 -1.95
N LEU A 287 10.23 -2.36 -2.38
CA LEU A 287 10.83 -2.86 -3.62
C LEU A 287 9.69 -3.29 -4.53
N ASP A 288 9.64 -2.71 -5.72
CA ASP A 288 8.75 -3.14 -6.76
C ASP A 288 9.62 -3.86 -7.80
N GLY A 289 9.47 -5.18 -7.88
CA GLY A 289 10.21 -6.02 -8.81
C GLY A 289 9.79 -5.76 -10.25
N GLN A 290 10.57 -6.30 -11.17
CA GLN A 290 10.00 -6.62 -12.47
C GLN A 290 9.44 -8.03 -12.32
N SER A 291 8.12 -8.21 -12.30
CA SER A 291 7.55 -9.54 -12.53
C SER A 291 7.98 -9.97 -13.93
N SER A 292 9.15 -10.59 -14.01
CA SER A 292 9.55 -11.39 -15.14
C SER A 292 8.39 -12.34 -15.38
N SER A 293 7.94 -12.40 -16.64
CA SER A 293 7.11 -13.50 -17.16
C SER A 293 7.36 -14.78 -16.38
N ALA A 294 6.30 -15.50 -16.02
CA ALA A 294 6.25 -16.70 -15.17
C ALA A 294 7.26 -17.82 -15.50
N LEU A 295 8.11 -17.63 -16.50
CA LEU A 295 9.11 -18.54 -17.01
C LEU A 295 10.47 -18.48 -16.29
N ILE A 296 10.75 -17.51 -15.39
CA ILE A 296 12.07 -17.41 -14.73
C ILE A 296 11.94 -17.33 -13.20
N PRO A 297 11.94 -18.47 -12.50
CA PRO A 297 11.90 -18.54 -11.03
C PRO A 297 13.16 -17.97 -10.33
N GLU A 298 14.19 -17.55 -11.05
CA GLU A 298 15.48 -17.17 -10.48
C GLU A 298 15.50 -15.74 -9.88
N GLN A 299 14.42 -14.98 -9.96
CA GLN A 299 14.37 -13.57 -9.53
C GLN A 299 13.59 -13.33 -8.22
N SER A 300 13.48 -14.35 -7.37
CA SER A 300 12.87 -14.18 -6.05
C SER A 300 13.82 -13.51 -5.08
N PHE A 301 13.33 -12.58 -4.26
CA PHE A 301 14.03 -12.07 -3.11
C PHE A 301 14.06 -13.12 -1.99
N ASP A 302 15.18 -13.21 -1.28
CA ASP A 302 15.27 -13.92 0.00
C ASP A 302 14.94 -12.95 1.15
N LEU A 303 13.91 -13.31 1.94
CA LEU A 303 13.53 -12.52 3.12
C LEU A 303 14.69 -12.44 4.13
N HIS A 304 15.42 -13.53 4.35
CA HIS A 304 16.47 -13.57 5.36
C HIS A 304 17.61 -12.62 4.98
N LEU A 305 18.03 -12.65 3.72
CA LEU A 305 18.98 -11.68 3.17
C LEU A 305 18.50 -10.24 3.39
N ILE A 306 17.25 -9.90 3.05
CA ILE A 306 16.72 -8.54 3.28
C ILE A 306 16.82 -8.16 4.77
N LEU A 307 16.39 -9.03 5.68
CA LEU A 307 16.34 -8.74 7.11
C LEU A 307 17.74 -8.65 7.74
N GLU A 308 18.67 -9.53 7.35
CA GLU A 308 20.08 -9.48 7.76
C GLU A 308 20.75 -8.18 7.31
N GLU A 309 20.41 -7.74 6.10
CA GLU A 309 21.00 -6.57 5.49
C GLU A 309 20.39 -5.25 6.04
N PHE A 310 19.15 -5.29 6.52
CA PHE A 310 18.45 -4.15 7.14
C PHE A 310 17.94 -4.46 8.55
N PRO A 311 18.82 -4.53 9.57
CA PRO A 311 18.43 -4.94 10.92
C PRO A 311 17.49 -3.98 11.66
N ASN A 312 17.33 -2.74 11.15
CA ASN A 312 16.42 -1.73 11.71
C ASN A 312 15.08 -1.63 10.95
N LEU A 313 14.83 -2.54 10.02
CA LEU A 313 13.66 -2.48 9.14
C LEU A 313 12.37 -2.74 9.92
N LEU A 314 11.49 -1.74 9.92
CA LEU A 314 10.17 -1.78 10.57
C LEU A 314 9.04 -2.05 9.56
N THR A 315 9.23 -1.65 8.31
CA THR A 315 8.25 -1.79 7.23
C THR A 315 8.92 -2.35 5.99
N LEU A 316 8.41 -3.47 5.49
CA LEU A 316 8.82 -4.06 4.22
C LEU A 316 7.60 -4.20 3.31
N THR A 317 7.68 -3.60 2.12
CA THR A 317 6.70 -3.75 1.06
C THR A 317 7.39 -4.32 -0.17
N LEU A 318 6.89 -5.43 -0.70
CA LEU A 318 7.31 -5.95 -2.00
C LEU A 318 6.12 -5.91 -2.96
N ARG A 319 6.36 -5.47 -4.20
CA ARG A 319 5.38 -5.47 -5.28
C ARG A 319 5.96 -6.20 -6.49
N HIS A 320 5.19 -6.98 -7.23
CA HIS A 320 5.65 -7.64 -8.45
C HIS A 320 7.00 -8.38 -8.27
N ALA A 321 7.20 -8.94 -7.08
CA ALA A 321 8.48 -9.45 -6.61
C ALA A 321 8.23 -10.71 -5.79
N ASP A 322 8.74 -11.83 -6.26
CA ASP A 322 8.57 -13.09 -5.58
C ASP A 322 9.44 -13.13 -4.33
N LEU A 323 8.94 -13.73 -3.25
CA LEU A 323 9.63 -13.79 -1.97
C LEU A 323 9.77 -15.24 -1.50
N ARG A 324 11.00 -15.64 -1.17
CA ARG A 324 11.29 -16.93 -0.57
C ARG A 324 11.58 -16.77 0.92
N GLY A 325 11.02 -17.68 1.71
CA GLY A 325 11.53 -17.95 3.06
C GLY A 325 12.60 -19.02 2.99
N HIS A 326 13.75 -18.78 3.62
CA HIS A 326 14.69 -19.86 3.88
C HIS A 326 14.07 -20.90 4.82
N GLY A 327 14.33 -22.18 4.54
CA GLY A 327 13.94 -23.27 5.44
C GLY A 327 14.58 -23.09 6.82
N THR A 328 13.93 -23.62 7.85
CA THR A 328 14.27 -23.46 9.28
C THR A 328 15.63 -24.06 9.70
N ASP A 329 16.48 -24.46 8.76
CA ASP A 329 17.78 -25.08 9.04
C ASP A 329 18.77 -24.09 9.69
N HIS A 330 18.51 -22.79 9.58
CA HIS A 330 19.24 -21.75 10.29
C HIS A 330 18.54 -21.41 11.62
N SER A 331 18.92 -22.12 12.68
CA SER A 331 18.57 -21.81 14.07
C SER A 331 19.28 -20.54 14.59
N SER A 332 19.22 -19.46 13.82
CA SER A 332 19.76 -18.18 14.27
C SER A 332 18.79 -17.60 15.31
N ASP A 333 19.29 -17.28 16.51
CA ASP A 333 18.55 -16.57 17.56
C ASP A 333 18.26 -15.09 17.18
N VAL A 334 18.43 -14.73 15.91
CA VAL A 334 18.30 -13.36 15.43
C VAL A 334 16.83 -13.00 15.35
N ARG A 335 16.48 -11.85 15.93
CA ARG A 335 15.11 -11.31 15.93
C ARG A 335 15.12 -9.95 15.29
N TYR A 336 14.33 -9.79 14.24
CA TYR A 336 14.21 -8.55 13.50
C TYR A 336 13.00 -7.72 13.99
N PRO A 337 13.08 -6.38 13.95
CA PRO A 337 12.05 -5.49 14.48
C PRO A 337 10.91 -5.23 13.49
N LEU A 338 10.72 -6.08 12.47
CA LEU A 338 9.72 -5.88 11.42
C LEU A 338 8.30 -5.83 12.02
N VAL A 339 7.58 -4.74 11.75
CA VAL A 339 6.22 -4.49 12.27
C VAL A 339 5.18 -4.60 11.18
N ASN A 340 5.49 -4.10 9.98
CA ASN A 340 4.60 -4.06 8.83
C ASN A 340 5.21 -4.84 7.67
N PHE A 341 4.47 -5.81 7.16
CA PHE A 341 4.85 -6.60 6.01
C PHE A 341 3.75 -6.53 4.96
N SER A 342 4.12 -6.29 3.70
CA SER A 342 3.15 -6.21 2.62
C SER A 342 3.69 -6.81 1.33
N LEU A 343 2.89 -7.66 0.69
CA LEU A 343 3.14 -8.22 -0.64
C LEU A 343 2.01 -7.81 -1.58
N PHE A 344 2.34 -7.43 -2.81
CA PHE A 344 1.40 -7.02 -3.84
C PHE A 344 1.76 -7.67 -5.18
N ASN A 345 0.83 -8.36 -5.85
CA ASN A 345 1.10 -8.98 -7.16
C ASN A 345 2.36 -9.88 -7.12
N SER A 346 2.56 -10.65 -6.05
CA SER A 346 3.80 -11.37 -5.74
C SER A 346 3.54 -12.85 -5.49
N MET A 347 4.50 -13.71 -5.83
CA MET A 347 4.49 -15.10 -5.38
C MET A 347 5.27 -15.27 -4.07
N PHE A 348 4.87 -16.21 -3.22
CA PHE A 348 5.65 -16.57 -2.04
C PHE A 348 5.60 -18.05 -1.68
N SER A 349 6.65 -18.54 -0.99
CA SER A 349 6.73 -19.93 -0.53
C SER A 349 5.94 -20.17 0.75
N ASP A 350 5.49 -21.41 0.96
CA ASP A 350 4.88 -21.90 2.20
C ASP A 350 5.76 -21.66 3.44
N SER A 351 7.08 -21.79 3.29
CA SER A 351 8.08 -21.56 4.34
C SER A 351 8.18 -20.12 4.83
N LEU A 352 7.70 -19.14 4.04
CA LEU A 352 7.85 -17.71 4.33
C LEU A 352 7.32 -17.34 5.72
N PHE A 353 6.08 -17.73 6.00
CA PHE A 353 5.42 -17.35 7.25
C PHE A 353 5.96 -18.13 8.45
N THR A 354 6.44 -19.35 8.24
CA THR A 354 7.17 -20.09 9.27
C THR A 354 8.43 -19.32 9.69
N ALA A 355 9.22 -18.82 8.73
CA ALA A 355 10.40 -17.99 9.02
C ALA A 355 10.02 -16.65 9.67
N MET A 356 8.99 -15.97 9.18
CA MET A 356 8.50 -14.73 9.82
C MET A 356 8.01 -14.95 11.24
N SER A 357 7.40 -16.10 11.53
CA SER A 357 6.91 -16.47 12.85
C SER A 357 8.05 -16.52 13.88
N THR A 358 9.20 -17.06 13.48
CA THR A 358 10.37 -17.18 14.35
C THR A 358 11.20 -15.88 14.41
N GLU A 359 11.44 -15.27 13.25
CA GLU A 359 12.42 -14.19 13.10
C GLU A 359 11.83 -12.79 13.35
N CYS A 360 10.52 -12.59 13.17
CA CYS A 360 9.87 -11.28 13.25
C CYS A 360 8.82 -11.20 14.38
N PRO A 361 9.19 -11.32 15.67
CA PRO A 361 8.23 -11.36 16.78
C PRO A 361 7.47 -10.04 17.00
N ALA A 362 7.90 -8.95 16.38
CA ALA A 362 7.25 -7.63 16.46
C ALA A 362 6.20 -7.39 15.36
N LEU A 363 5.98 -8.37 14.48
CA LEU A 363 5.08 -8.24 13.34
C LEU A 363 3.63 -8.07 13.81
N LYS A 364 2.97 -7.03 13.32
CA LYS A 364 1.59 -6.65 13.71
C LYS A 364 0.65 -6.49 12.53
N ASN A 365 1.18 -6.10 11.38
CA ASN A 365 0.39 -5.79 10.19
C ASN A 365 0.91 -6.61 9.02
N VAL A 366 0.05 -7.45 8.47
CA VAL A 366 0.34 -8.27 7.29
C VAL A 366 -0.69 -7.92 6.23
N SER A 367 -0.22 -7.58 5.03
CA SER A 367 -1.08 -7.30 3.88
C SER A 367 -0.62 -8.09 2.67
N LEU A 368 -1.49 -8.93 2.14
CA LEU A 368 -1.30 -9.73 0.95
C LEU A 368 -2.38 -9.31 -0.04
N THR A 369 -1.97 -8.82 -1.19
CA THR A 369 -2.88 -8.34 -2.23
C THR A 369 -2.46 -8.94 -3.56
N ASP A 370 -3.36 -9.63 -4.25
CA ASP A 370 -3.07 -10.27 -5.54
C ASP A 370 -1.85 -11.20 -5.44
N CYS A 371 -1.78 -11.97 -4.37
CA CYS A 371 -0.62 -12.80 -4.09
C CYS A 371 -0.90 -14.26 -4.38
N SER A 372 0.16 -14.95 -4.79
CA SER A 372 0.13 -16.34 -5.20
C SER A 372 1.01 -17.16 -4.27
N ILE A 373 0.45 -18.22 -3.70
CA ILE A 373 1.19 -19.14 -2.83
C ILE A 373 1.72 -20.27 -3.70
N VAL A 374 3.05 -20.38 -3.77
CA VAL A 374 3.71 -21.52 -4.40
C VAL A 374 3.67 -22.65 -3.39
N ASN A 375 2.56 -23.39 -3.42
CA ASN A 375 2.40 -24.55 -2.57
C ASN A 375 3.03 -25.76 -3.25
N GLY A 376 3.52 -26.71 -2.46
CA GLY A 376 3.99 -27.99 -2.98
C GLY A 376 2.84 -28.84 -3.49
N TYR A 377 2.73 -30.07 -3.00
CA TYR A 377 1.70 -31.02 -3.45
C TYR A 377 0.30 -30.77 -2.87
N LYS A 378 0.14 -29.84 -1.93
CA LYS A 378 -1.16 -29.50 -1.32
C LYS A 378 -1.84 -28.38 -2.10
N LEU A 379 -2.87 -28.72 -2.87
CA LEU A 379 -3.57 -27.77 -3.73
C LEU A 379 -4.62 -26.94 -3.01
N THR A 380 -5.19 -27.53 -1.96
CA THR A 380 -6.41 -27.09 -1.28
C THR A 380 -6.14 -26.22 -0.08
N GLU A 381 -5.05 -26.44 0.66
CA GLU A 381 -4.76 -25.73 1.91
C GLU A 381 -3.61 -24.73 1.74
N MET A 382 -3.90 -23.44 1.87
CA MET A 382 -2.90 -22.38 1.99
C MET A 382 -2.74 -21.96 3.45
N CYS A 383 -1.60 -22.28 4.07
CA CYS A 383 -1.37 -21.96 5.48
C CYS A 383 -0.50 -20.71 5.66
N ILE A 384 -0.90 -19.83 6.57
CA ILE A 384 -0.13 -18.69 7.05
C ILE A 384 0.04 -18.87 8.56
N ASP A 385 1.21 -19.39 8.96
CA ASP A 385 1.52 -19.69 10.35
C ASP A 385 2.25 -18.54 11.04
N LEU A 386 1.55 -17.86 11.94
CA LEU A 386 2.02 -16.76 12.78
C LEU A 386 1.58 -16.99 14.24
N ASP A 387 1.70 -18.24 14.70
CA ASP A 387 1.15 -18.75 15.96
C ASP A 387 1.47 -17.92 17.21
N ASP A 388 2.62 -17.24 17.20
CA ASP A 388 3.11 -16.44 18.32
C ASP A 388 2.81 -14.93 18.21
N HIS A 389 2.05 -14.52 17.20
CA HIS A 389 1.80 -13.11 16.88
C HIS A 389 0.45 -12.62 17.35
N ASP A 390 0.48 -11.40 17.90
CA ASP A 390 -0.70 -10.59 18.20
C ASP A 390 -0.86 -9.54 17.09
N LEU A 391 -1.66 -9.87 16.08
CA LEU A 391 -1.84 -9.05 14.88
C LEU A 391 -2.87 -7.93 15.12
N ASP A 392 -2.49 -6.70 14.78
CA ASP A 392 -3.43 -5.57 14.73
C ASP A 392 -4.29 -5.67 13.47
N THR A 393 -3.68 -5.99 12.33
CA THR A 393 -4.38 -6.16 11.06
C THR A 393 -3.80 -7.31 10.25
N PHE A 394 -4.69 -8.11 9.67
CA PHE A 394 -4.38 -9.09 8.65
C PHE A 394 -5.26 -8.81 7.42
N ASN A 395 -4.64 -8.54 6.29
CA ASN A 395 -5.31 -8.26 5.03
C ASN A 395 -4.89 -9.28 3.98
N ALA A 396 -5.86 -10.00 3.42
CA ALA A 396 -5.65 -11.00 2.37
C ALA A 396 -6.70 -10.79 1.28
N VAL A 397 -6.32 -10.17 0.17
CA VAL A 397 -7.21 -9.81 -0.93
C VAL A 397 -6.68 -10.40 -2.22
N GLY A 398 -7.44 -11.25 -2.91
CA GLY A 398 -6.98 -11.91 -4.14
C GLY A 398 -5.80 -12.84 -3.83
N ILE A 399 -6.06 -13.89 -3.05
CA ILE A 399 -5.05 -14.91 -2.75
C ILE A 399 -5.34 -16.14 -3.59
N HIS A 400 -4.33 -16.56 -4.34
CA HIS A 400 -4.39 -17.68 -5.28
C HIS A 400 -3.39 -18.75 -4.85
N SER A 401 -3.75 -20.01 -5.03
CA SER A 401 -2.77 -21.12 -4.99
C SER A 401 -2.20 -21.27 -6.39
N VAL A 402 -0.92 -21.59 -6.54
CA VAL A 402 -0.33 -21.83 -7.86
C VAL A 402 0.29 -23.21 -7.91
N LEU A 403 -0.13 -23.96 -8.94
CA LEU A 403 0.44 -25.24 -9.29
C LEU A 403 1.73 -25.05 -10.09
N VAL A 404 2.82 -25.62 -9.60
CA VAL A 404 4.04 -25.77 -10.39
C VAL A 404 3.91 -27.04 -11.22
N GLY A 405 3.49 -26.89 -12.49
CA GLY A 405 3.40 -28.02 -13.40
C GLY A 405 4.76 -28.66 -13.65
N ALA A 406 4.78 -29.94 -14.03
CA ALA A 406 6.02 -30.69 -14.32
C ALA A 406 6.93 -30.04 -15.39
N PHE A 407 6.36 -29.14 -16.21
CA PHE A 407 7.08 -28.39 -17.25
C PHE A 407 7.45 -26.95 -16.83
N GLY A 408 7.33 -26.60 -15.54
CA GLY A 408 7.72 -25.28 -15.02
C GLY A 408 6.74 -24.15 -15.36
N GLY A 409 5.57 -24.47 -15.93
CA GLY A 409 4.48 -23.53 -16.08
C GLY A 409 3.72 -23.35 -14.78
N TYR A 410 3.45 -22.09 -14.42
CA TYR A 410 2.58 -21.74 -13.31
C TYR A 410 1.16 -21.60 -13.84
N GLN A 411 0.24 -22.42 -13.33
CA GLN A 411 -1.19 -22.24 -13.56
C GLN A 411 -1.82 -21.73 -12.26
N PRO A 412 -2.31 -20.47 -12.22
CA PRO A 412 -3.02 -19.98 -11.05
C PRO A 412 -4.29 -20.80 -10.87
N ILE A 413 -4.46 -21.37 -9.68
CA ILE A 413 -5.71 -21.94 -9.23
C ILE A 413 -6.62 -20.77 -8.82
N LEU A 414 -7.91 -20.93 -9.11
CA LEU A 414 -8.99 -20.01 -8.75
C LEU A 414 -8.82 -19.35 -7.37
N ASP A 415 -9.26 -18.11 -7.24
CA ASP A 415 -9.26 -17.32 -6.00
C ASP A 415 -9.91 -18.06 -4.81
N THR A 416 -9.24 -17.99 -3.67
CA THR A 416 -9.72 -18.58 -2.40
C THR A 416 -11.00 -17.93 -1.93
N ALA A 417 -12.09 -18.70 -1.83
CA ALA A 417 -13.36 -18.19 -1.28
C ALA A 417 -13.57 -18.55 0.20
N ILE A 418 -12.72 -19.40 0.77
CA ILE A 418 -12.85 -19.91 2.13
C ILE A 418 -11.65 -19.46 2.96
N PHE A 419 -11.92 -18.94 4.15
CA PHE A 419 -10.93 -18.46 5.11
C PHE A 419 -11.10 -19.15 6.45
N GLY A 420 -10.04 -19.79 6.94
CA GLY A 420 -9.92 -20.38 8.26
C GLY A 420 -9.13 -19.47 9.20
N LEU A 421 -9.57 -19.34 10.45
CA LEU A 421 -8.86 -18.62 11.50
C LEU A 421 -8.63 -19.51 12.72
N ARG A 422 -7.37 -19.85 12.98
CA ARG A 422 -6.92 -20.64 14.14
C ARG A 422 -6.27 -19.69 15.17
N CYS A 423 -6.90 -19.57 16.35
CA CYS A 423 -6.38 -18.74 17.45
C CYS A 423 -6.02 -19.60 18.66
N ARG A 424 -4.73 -19.93 18.84
CA ARG A 424 -4.29 -20.94 19.83
C ARG A 424 -4.77 -20.70 21.27
N PRO A 425 -4.65 -19.48 21.86
CA PRO A 425 -5.13 -19.25 23.23
C PRO A 425 -6.65 -19.38 23.37
N TYR A 426 -7.39 -19.01 22.34
CA TYR A 426 -8.84 -19.15 22.32
C TYR A 426 -9.23 -20.63 22.27
N ASN A 427 -8.55 -21.41 21.41
CA ASN A 427 -8.76 -22.83 21.26
C ASN A 427 -8.41 -23.60 22.53
N ASN A 428 -7.25 -23.31 23.15
CA ASN A 428 -6.87 -23.94 24.41
C ASN A 428 -7.92 -23.67 25.50
N LYS A 429 -8.37 -22.43 25.66
CA LYS A 429 -9.44 -22.09 26.61
C LYS A 429 -10.78 -22.73 26.28
N LYS A 430 -11.05 -23.05 25.02
CA LYS A 430 -12.26 -23.76 24.58
C LYS A 430 -12.12 -25.25 24.89
N ALA A 431 -10.98 -25.85 24.56
CA ALA A 431 -10.61 -27.21 24.88
C ALA A 431 -10.71 -27.49 26.39
N ASP A 432 -10.12 -26.63 27.22
CA ASP A 432 -10.18 -26.75 28.68
C ASP A 432 -11.63 -26.70 29.21
N ARG A 433 -12.47 -25.84 28.62
CA ARG A 433 -13.89 -25.72 28.99
C ARG A 433 -14.68 -26.95 28.61
N VAL A 434 -14.39 -27.54 27.46
CA VAL A 434 -15.09 -28.75 27.01
C VAL A 434 -14.62 -29.96 27.77
N ALA A 435 -13.31 -30.12 27.99
CA ALA A 435 -12.77 -31.18 28.84
C ALA A 435 -13.44 -31.15 30.22
N LYS A 436 -13.54 -29.97 30.83
CA LYS A 436 -14.27 -29.80 32.10
C LYS A 436 -15.76 -30.13 31.99
N TRP A 437 -16.43 -29.73 30.90
CA TRP A 437 -17.84 -30.04 30.70
C TRP A 437 -18.10 -31.54 30.53
N GLN A 438 -17.22 -32.25 29.81
CA GLN A 438 -17.27 -33.70 29.61
C GLN A 438 -17.09 -34.45 30.93
N GLU A 439 -16.16 -34.00 31.79
CA GLU A 439 -16.01 -34.53 33.14
C GLU A 439 -17.29 -34.39 33.98
N GLU A 440 -18.07 -33.32 33.76
CA GLU A 440 -19.28 -33.02 34.53
C GLU A 440 -20.55 -33.74 34.04
N HIS A 441 -20.67 -34.07 32.74
CA HIS A 441 -21.98 -34.43 32.14
C HIS A 441 -22.12 -35.85 31.58
N GLU A 442 -21.06 -36.68 31.51
CA GLU A 442 -21.06 -38.06 30.95
C GLU A 442 -21.67 -38.22 29.52
N VAL A 443 -22.14 -37.15 28.89
CA VAL A 443 -22.74 -37.14 27.56
C VAL A 443 -21.73 -36.62 26.56
N PHE A 444 -21.47 -37.43 25.54
CA PHE A 444 -20.54 -37.13 24.45
C PHE A 444 -21.23 -36.25 23.41
N ASP A 445 -20.87 -34.98 23.33
CA ASP A 445 -21.25 -34.13 22.20
C ASP A 445 -20.14 -34.13 21.15
N TYR A 446 -20.38 -34.88 20.07
CA TYR A 446 -19.43 -35.10 18.99
C TYR A 446 -19.06 -33.79 18.29
N ASP A 447 -20.04 -32.90 18.08
CA ASP A 447 -19.84 -31.62 17.40
C ASP A 447 -18.87 -30.73 18.17
N THR A 448 -18.97 -30.73 19.51
CA THR A 448 -18.10 -29.93 20.38
C THR A 448 -16.64 -30.41 20.40
N ILE A 449 -16.39 -31.72 20.23
CA ILE A 449 -15.03 -32.29 20.15
C ILE A 449 -14.35 -31.90 18.84
N LEU A 450 -15.08 -32.01 17.73
CA LEU A 450 -14.57 -31.66 16.41
C LEU A 450 -14.22 -30.17 16.35
N ASP A 451 -15.04 -29.35 17.02
CA ASP A 451 -14.83 -27.92 17.19
C ASP A 451 -13.55 -27.55 17.99
N ILE A 452 -12.92 -28.53 18.66
CA ILE A 452 -11.65 -28.41 19.39
C ILE A 452 -10.51 -29.01 18.57
N GLU A 453 -10.74 -30.16 17.94
CA GLU A 453 -9.74 -30.87 17.14
C GLU A 453 -9.26 -30.03 15.96
N HIS A 454 -10.16 -29.33 15.26
CA HIS A 454 -9.76 -28.47 14.13
C HIS A 454 -9.08 -27.17 14.59
N GLY A 455 -9.51 -26.64 15.75
CA GLY A 455 -9.05 -25.37 16.29
C GLY A 455 -9.24 -24.16 15.34
N ALA A 456 -9.94 -24.30 14.22
CA ALA A 456 -10.09 -23.24 13.25
C ALA A 456 -11.57 -22.86 13.10
N ARG A 457 -11.83 -21.55 12.95
CA ARG A 457 -13.15 -21.02 12.57
C ARG A 457 -13.13 -20.73 11.09
N PHE A 458 -14.00 -21.40 10.34
CA PHE A 458 -14.07 -21.23 8.90
C PHE A 458 -15.17 -20.26 8.47
N TYR A 459 -14.87 -19.51 7.43
CA TYR A 459 -15.73 -18.49 6.86
C TYR A 459 -15.75 -18.65 5.34
N HIS A 460 -16.93 -18.54 4.75
CA HIS A 460 -17.17 -18.58 3.31
C HIS A 460 -17.53 -17.19 2.81
N MET A 461 -16.85 -16.72 1.77
CA MET A 461 -17.28 -15.56 0.99
C MET A 461 -18.36 -15.98 0.00
N CYS A 462 -19.54 -15.41 0.13
CA CYS A 462 -20.71 -15.76 -0.69
C CYS A 462 -21.31 -14.53 -1.36
N GLU A 463 -21.91 -14.72 -2.53
CA GLU A 463 -22.61 -13.66 -3.26
C GLU A 463 -23.88 -13.25 -2.49
N ILE A 464 -24.09 -11.94 -2.35
CA ILE A 464 -25.35 -11.44 -1.80
C ILE A 464 -26.41 -11.51 -2.89
N ASN A 465 -27.40 -12.40 -2.71
CA ASN A 465 -28.55 -12.48 -3.62
C ASN A 465 -29.15 -11.08 -3.92
N GLY A 466 -29.39 -10.81 -5.22
CA GLY A 466 -29.81 -9.49 -5.74
C GLY A 466 -31.04 -8.85 -5.07
N ASP A 467 -31.93 -9.65 -4.47
CA ASP A 467 -33.10 -9.13 -3.74
C ASP A 467 -32.74 -8.46 -2.40
N ARG A 468 -31.61 -8.84 -1.78
CA ARG A 468 -31.08 -8.16 -0.58
C ARG A 468 -30.29 -6.91 -0.94
N LEU A 469 -29.58 -6.91 -2.06
CA LEU A 469 -28.88 -5.74 -2.61
C LEU A 469 -29.82 -4.55 -2.83
N ARG A 470 -31.09 -4.77 -3.22
CA ARG A 470 -32.09 -3.70 -3.37
C ARG A 470 -32.42 -2.94 -2.07
N ARG A 471 -32.08 -3.50 -0.89
CA ARG A 471 -32.32 -2.85 0.42
C ARG A 471 -31.08 -2.16 0.99
N MET A 472 -29.89 -2.44 0.48
CA MET A 472 -28.68 -1.73 0.86
C MET A 472 -28.51 -0.56 -0.11
N GLU A 473 -28.77 0.67 0.35
CA GLU A 473 -28.66 1.88 -0.48
C GLU A 473 -27.23 2.15 -1.00
N SER A 474 -26.24 1.39 -0.52
CA SER A 474 -24.89 1.34 -1.08
C SER A 474 -24.78 0.21 -2.11
N HIS A 475 -24.62 0.55 -3.38
CA HIS A 475 -24.28 -0.36 -4.49
C HIS A 475 -22.89 -1.05 -4.34
N GLU A 476 -22.33 -1.11 -3.14
CA GLU A 476 -20.90 -1.34 -2.88
C GLU A 476 -20.58 -2.72 -2.27
N ALA A 477 -21.58 -3.50 -1.83
CA ALA A 477 -21.35 -4.82 -1.25
C ALA A 477 -21.91 -5.94 -2.14
N THR A 478 -21.07 -6.55 -2.98
CA THR A 478 -21.42 -7.74 -3.78
C THR A 478 -21.21 -9.06 -3.04
N ALA A 479 -20.43 -9.04 -1.94
CA ALA A 479 -20.10 -10.23 -1.16
C ALA A 479 -20.45 -10.09 0.32
N ALA A 480 -20.86 -11.20 0.95
CA ALA A 480 -21.03 -11.34 2.38
C ALA A 480 -20.14 -12.47 2.90
N VAL A 481 -19.72 -12.37 4.16
CA VAL A 481 -18.98 -13.42 4.86
C VAL A 481 -19.95 -14.23 5.71
N ARG A 482 -19.97 -15.56 5.52
CA ARG A 482 -20.77 -16.51 6.27
C ARG A 482 -19.86 -17.43 7.10
N TYR A 483 -20.21 -17.66 8.35
CA TYR A 483 -19.57 -18.70 9.18
C TYR A 483 -19.97 -20.11 8.71
N ILE A 484 -18.99 -21.00 8.54
CA ILE A 484 -19.17 -22.41 8.22
C ILE A 484 -19.24 -23.20 9.54
N ALA A 485 -20.22 -24.08 9.67
CA ALA A 485 -20.37 -24.89 10.88
C ALA A 485 -19.19 -25.87 11.03
N PRO A 486 -18.77 -26.22 12.26
CA PRO A 486 -17.66 -27.15 12.48
C PRO A 486 -17.87 -28.53 11.84
N SER A 487 -19.10 -29.05 11.88
CA SER A 487 -19.50 -30.30 11.22
C SER A 487 -19.32 -30.26 9.70
N ASP A 488 -19.50 -29.08 9.12
CA ASP A 488 -19.31 -28.82 7.68
C ASP A 488 -17.82 -28.64 7.35
N ALA A 489 -17.07 -27.99 8.24
CA ALA A 489 -15.64 -27.76 8.10
C ALA A 489 -14.79 -29.05 8.13
N GLN A 490 -15.24 -30.11 8.80
CA GLN A 490 -14.59 -31.44 8.74
C GLN A 490 -14.41 -31.95 7.31
N ARG A 491 -15.35 -31.60 6.43
CA ARG A 491 -15.28 -32.02 5.04
C ARG A 491 -14.06 -31.43 4.34
N LEU A 492 -13.54 -30.28 4.81
CA LEU A 492 -12.34 -29.64 4.27
C LEU A 492 -11.11 -30.57 4.38
N GLU A 493 -10.96 -31.26 5.50
CA GLU A 493 -9.81 -32.13 5.76
C GLU A 493 -9.86 -33.43 4.96
N LEU A 494 -11.06 -33.93 4.66
CA LEU A 494 -11.24 -35.10 3.80
C LEU A 494 -10.81 -34.83 2.35
N TYR A 495 -10.73 -33.57 1.92
CA TYR A 495 -10.27 -33.21 0.57
C TYR A 495 -8.75 -33.17 0.43
N ASP A 496 -8.00 -33.24 1.54
CA ASP A 496 -6.53 -33.34 1.53
C ASP A 496 -6.05 -34.80 1.36
N ASP A 497 -6.96 -35.78 1.29
CA ASP A 497 -6.61 -37.19 1.11
C ASP A 497 -6.16 -37.46 -0.34
N PRO A 498 -4.91 -37.92 -0.57
CA PRO A 498 -4.39 -38.22 -1.89
C PRO A 498 -5.25 -39.22 -2.68
N GLU A 499 -5.89 -40.16 -2.00
CA GLU A 499 -6.77 -41.15 -2.64
C GLU A 499 -8.01 -40.49 -3.23
N PHE A 500 -8.48 -39.39 -2.62
CA PHE A 500 -9.57 -38.57 -3.17
C PHE A 500 -9.10 -37.70 -4.33
N THR A 501 -7.82 -37.30 -4.37
CA THR A 501 -7.22 -36.53 -5.46
C THR A 501 -6.89 -37.35 -6.71
N ASP A 502 -6.55 -38.63 -6.56
CA ASP A 502 -6.23 -39.51 -7.69
C ASP A 502 -7.48 -39.96 -8.50
N ASP A 503 -8.67 -39.93 -7.90
CA ASP A 503 -9.94 -40.25 -8.59
C ASP A 503 -10.51 -39.05 -9.39
N TYR A 504 -9.73 -37.97 -9.55
CA TYR A 504 -10.09 -36.78 -10.33
C TYR A 504 -9.96 -36.98 -11.85
N GLY A 505 -10.77 -37.89 -12.39
CA GLY A 505 -11.29 -37.74 -13.76
C GLY A 505 -12.17 -36.48 -13.94
N PHE A 506 -12.40 -35.72 -12.86
CA PHE A 506 -13.20 -34.49 -12.83
C PHE A 506 -12.53 -33.25 -13.44
N PHE A 507 -11.20 -33.23 -13.59
CA PHE A 507 -10.50 -32.10 -14.23
C PHE A 507 -10.31 -32.32 -15.74
N GLU A 508 -10.20 -33.56 -16.22
CA GLU A 508 -9.85 -33.80 -17.63
C GLU A 508 -11.05 -33.74 -18.60
N GLU A 509 -12.30 -33.97 -18.17
CA GLU A 509 -13.41 -34.18 -19.13
C GLU A 509 -14.24 -32.93 -19.48
N ASP A 510 -14.26 -31.86 -18.67
CA ASP A 510 -15.11 -30.66 -18.92
C ASP A 510 -14.34 -29.33 -19.10
N ASP A 511 -13.00 -29.34 -18.99
CA ASP A 511 -12.15 -28.12 -19.10
C ASP A 511 -12.15 -27.49 -20.50
N ASN A 512 -12.71 -28.13 -21.53
CA ASN A 512 -12.81 -27.55 -22.86
C ASN A 512 -13.92 -26.48 -23.00
N ASN A 513 -14.74 -26.24 -21.97
CA ASN A 513 -15.89 -25.31 -22.04
C ASN A 513 -16.03 -24.34 -20.86
N VAL A 514 -15.18 -24.44 -19.83
CA VAL A 514 -15.11 -23.39 -18.82
C VAL A 514 -14.22 -22.31 -19.43
N ASP A 515 -14.81 -21.16 -19.74
CA ASP A 515 -14.05 -19.97 -20.13
C ASP A 515 -13.09 -19.69 -18.96
N ASP A 516 -11.79 -20.02 -19.12
CA ASP A 516 -10.71 -19.88 -18.12
C ASP A 516 -10.56 -18.46 -17.55
N ASN A 517 -11.37 -17.52 -18.04
CA ASN A 517 -11.41 -16.14 -17.62
C ASN A 517 -12.30 -15.97 -16.39
N GLU A 518 -11.63 -16.01 -15.24
CA GLU A 518 -12.03 -15.39 -13.96
C GLU A 518 -13.31 -15.95 -13.33
N ARG A 519 -13.19 -16.41 -12.08
CA ARG A 519 -14.36 -16.67 -11.23
C ARG A 519 -15.06 -15.34 -10.91
N LEU A 520 -15.99 -14.94 -11.79
CA LEU A 520 -16.70 -13.66 -11.67
C LEU A 520 -17.70 -13.61 -10.51
N THR A 521 -18.14 -14.78 -10.00
CA THR A 521 -19.15 -14.87 -8.93
C THR A 521 -18.83 -15.96 -7.91
N TYR A 522 -19.18 -15.70 -6.65
CA TYR A 522 -19.14 -16.71 -5.59
C TYR A 522 -20.36 -17.62 -5.70
N ASN A 523 -20.20 -18.87 -5.24
CA ASN A 523 -21.36 -19.72 -5.07
C ASN A 523 -22.27 -19.20 -3.94
N LEU A 524 -23.55 -19.52 -4.06
CA LEU A 524 -24.52 -19.19 -3.03
C LEU A 524 -24.11 -19.83 -1.70
N PRO A 525 -24.56 -19.27 -0.55
CA PRO A 525 -24.17 -19.80 0.76
C PRO A 525 -24.44 -21.29 0.96
N LYS A 526 -25.43 -21.88 0.26
CA LYS A 526 -25.79 -23.30 0.33
C LYS A 526 -24.85 -24.21 -0.47
N ASP A 527 -24.14 -23.65 -1.44
CA ASP A 527 -23.31 -24.37 -2.42
C ASP A 527 -21.82 -24.10 -2.18
N TRP A 528 -21.44 -23.69 -0.97
CA TRP A 528 -20.07 -23.33 -0.60
C TRP A 528 -19.04 -24.44 -0.85
N GLN A 529 -19.47 -25.70 -0.87
CA GLN A 529 -18.61 -26.87 -1.15
C GLN A 529 -18.04 -26.86 -2.57
N LEU A 530 -18.74 -26.24 -3.52
CA LEU A 530 -18.22 -26.09 -4.89
C LEU A 530 -16.98 -25.20 -4.93
N ASP A 531 -16.81 -24.33 -3.92
CA ASP A 531 -15.69 -23.41 -3.82
C ASP A 531 -14.43 -24.05 -3.23
N LEU A 532 -14.53 -25.30 -2.75
CA LEU A 532 -13.39 -26.05 -2.23
C LEU A 532 -12.35 -26.37 -3.29
N ARG A 533 -12.79 -26.45 -4.54
CA ARG A 533 -11.89 -26.62 -5.69
C ARG A 533 -10.92 -25.45 -5.85
N SER A 534 -11.25 -24.28 -5.28
CA SER A 534 -10.39 -23.09 -5.25
C SER A 534 -9.49 -23.03 -4.01
N GLY A 535 -9.52 -24.06 -3.17
CA GLY A 535 -8.79 -24.11 -1.91
C GLY A 535 -9.32 -23.15 -0.84
N PHE A 536 -8.62 -23.12 0.29
CA PHE A 536 -8.91 -22.27 1.43
C PHE A 536 -7.62 -21.69 2.03
N LEU A 537 -7.73 -20.48 2.59
CA LEU A 537 -6.66 -19.80 3.29
C LEU A 537 -6.82 -20.00 4.80
N LEU A 538 -5.86 -20.64 5.47
CA LEU A 538 -5.84 -20.82 6.91
C LEU A 538 -4.81 -19.88 7.56
N LEU A 539 -5.27 -18.97 8.42
CA LEU A 539 -4.42 -18.13 9.25
C LEU A 539 -4.33 -18.70 10.66
N SER A 540 -3.11 -19.07 11.09
CA SER A 540 -2.81 -19.44 12.48
C SER A 540 -2.14 -18.26 13.19
N CYS A 541 -2.70 -17.79 14.32
CA CYS A 541 -2.09 -16.73 15.12
C CYS A 541 -2.45 -16.79 16.60
N ARG A 542 -1.79 -15.99 17.45
CA ARG A 542 -2.20 -15.86 18.86
C ARG A 542 -3.49 -15.06 18.98
N SER A 543 -3.52 -13.89 18.34
CA SER A 543 -4.71 -13.05 18.25
C SER A 543 -4.67 -12.18 17.00
N VAL A 544 -5.85 -11.80 16.50
CA VAL A 544 -5.98 -10.82 15.42
C VAL A 544 -7.14 -9.88 15.72
N ARG A 545 -6.89 -8.57 15.65
CA ARG A 545 -7.91 -7.55 15.94
C ARG A 545 -8.81 -7.26 14.74
N LYS A 546 -8.25 -7.19 13.54
CA LYS A 546 -8.99 -6.92 12.29
C LYS A 546 -8.50 -7.85 11.19
N VAL A 547 -9.44 -8.54 10.55
CA VAL A 547 -9.20 -9.33 9.34
C VAL A 547 -9.96 -8.65 8.19
N LEU A 548 -9.25 -8.39 7.08
CA LEU A 548 -9.85 -8.09 5.79
C LEU A 548 -9.55 -9.28 4.87
N PHE A 549 -10.59 -9.95 4.39
CA PHE A 549 -10.49 -11.04 3.45
C PHE A 549 -11.37 -10.72 2.25
N GLY A 550 -10.82 -10.79 1.04
CA GLY A 550 -11.47 -10.27 -0.16
C GLY A 550 -10.88 -10.80 -1.46
N PHE A 551 -11.44 -10.39 -2.59
CA PHE A 551 -10.93 -10.69 -3.93
C PHE A 551 -10.42 -9.43 -4.58
N SER A 552 -9.50 -9.59 -5.52
CA SER A 552 -8.97 -8.51 -6.35
C SER A 552 -9.83 -8.21 -7.58
N GLY A 553 -11.13 -8.47 -7.52
CA GLY A 553 -12.07 -8.03 -8.54
C GLY A 553 -12.56 -6.61 -8.28
N LYS A 554 -11.87 -5.58 -8.79
CA LYS A 554 -12.34 -4.17 -8.88
C LYS A 554 -13.11 -3.62 -7.67
N LEU A 555 -12.70 -4.01 -6.48
CA LEU A 555 -13.15 -3.41 -5.25
C LEU A 555 -12.06 -2.44 -4.79
N GLU A 556 -11.84 -1.37 -5.58
CA GLU A 556 -11.19 -0.16 -5.07
C GLU A 556 -12.13 0.49 -4.05
N PHE A 557 -12.09 -0.01 -2.82
CA PHE A 557 -12.83 0.55 -1.69
C PHE A 557 -12.18 1.83 -1.17
N ARG A 558 -13.02 2.80 -0.78
CA ARG A 558 -12.65 4.04 -0.09
C ARG A 558 -12.58 3.88 1.43
#